data_AF-A0A2P7SER2-F1
#
_entry.id   AF-A0A2P7SER2-F1
#
_cell.length_a   1.000
_cell.length_b   1.000
_cell.length_c   1.000
_cell.angle_alpha   90.00
_cell.angle_beta   90.00
_cell.angle_gamma   90.00
#
_symmetry.space_group_name_H-M   'P 1'
#
loop_
_entity.id
_entity.type
_entity.pdbx_description
1 polymer ?
#
loop_
_entity_poly.entity_id
_entity_poly.type
_entity_poly.pdbx_seq_one_letter_code
_entity_poly.pdbx_strand_id
1 'polypeptide(L)'
;MAMISAKLRNSAKGQPCTFQIPGICCYDPETTVLAHIGDESKGMGNKAADYSAGFACFSCHEAIDQHRLSKLDELFYSLRAMQRTWAHWIKSGLIILPIDPATAKRRPKKKSKIPSRPLRSANTFARKP
;
A
#
# COMPACT_ATOMS: atom_id res chain seq x y z
N MET A 1 -9.40 21.11 6.26
CA MET A 1 -9.74 21.06 4.83
C MET A 1 -8.73 20.17 4.13
N ALA A 2 -9.18 19.22 3.32
CA ALA A 2 -8.32 18.23 2.67
C ALA A 2 -7.46 18.86 1.56
N MET A 3 -6.21 18.41 1.42
CA MET A 3 -5.31 18.87 0.34
C MET A 3 -5.70 18.19 -0.98
N ILE A 4 -5.97 18.98 -2.02
CA ILE A 4 -6.42 18.51 -3.33
C ILE A 4 -5.33 18.77 -4.38
N SER A 5 -4.99 17.74 -5.16
CA SER A 5 -4.00 17.78 -6.24
C SER A 5 -4.46 16.95 -7.44
N ALA A 6 -4.77 17.64 -8.53
CA ALA A 6 -5.10 17.00 -9.82
C ALA A 6 -3.94 16.12 -10.34
N LYS A 7 -2.69 16.49 -10.04
CA LYS A 7 -1.52 15.69 -10.45
C LYS A 7 -1.48 14.34 -9.75
N LEU A 8 -1.77 14.28 -8.44
CA LEU A 8 -1.82 13.02 -7.70
C LEU A 8 -2.99 12.16 -8.20
N ARG A 9 -4.17 12.75 -8.42
CA ARG A 9 -5.33 12.04 -8.97
C ARG A 9 -5.04 11.41 -10.34
N ASN A 10 -4.48 12.19 -11.25
CA ASN A 10 -4.18 11.73 -12.60
C ASN A 10 -3.03 10.72 -12.63
N SER A 11 -2.14 10.73 -11.64
CA SER A 11 -1.00 9.81 -11.57
C SER A 11 -1.40 8.34 -11.37
N ALA A 12 -2.63 8.05 -10.93
CA ALA A 12 -3.09 6.67 -10.74
C ALA A 12 -3.38 5.94 -12.06
N LYS A 13 -3.73 6.67 -13.13
CA LYS A 13 -4.15 6.07 -14.39
C LYS A 13 -3.01 5.27 -15.02
N GLY A 14 -3.29 4.02 -15.40
CA GLY A 14 -2.30 3.12 -16.01
C GLY A 14 -1.21 2.63 -15.04
N GLN A 15 -1.35 2.88 -13.74
CA GLN A 15 -0.43 2.35 -12.73
C GLN A 15 -0.89 0.99 -12.22
N PRO A 16 0.03 0.14 -11.75
CA PRO A 16 -0.36 -1.08 -11.06
C PRO A 16 -1.07 -0.77 -9.73
N CYS A 17 -2.09 -1.56 -9.41
CA CYS A 17 -2.78 -1.50 -8.12
C CYS A 17 -1.77 -1.67 -6.97
N THR A 18 -1.78 -0.76 -6.00
CA THR A 18 -0.88 -0.81 -4.83
C THR A 18 -1.46 -1.61 -3.66
N PHE A 19 -2.79 -1.77 -3.62
CA PHE A 19 -3.48 -2.61 -2.61
C PHE A 19 -3.10 -4.09 -2.74
N GLN A 20 -3.20 -4.65 -3.95
CA GLN A 20 -2.88 -6.06 -4.25
C GLN A 20 -3.46 -7.04 -3.23
N ILE A 21 -4.75 -6.86 -2.91
CA ILE A 21 -5.45 -7.72 -1.95
C ILE A 21 -5.60 -9.12 -2.57
N PRO A 22 -5.05 -10.19 -1.97
CA PRO A 22 -5.16 -11.54 -2.48
C PRO A 22 -6.63 -11.98 -2.64
N GLY A 23 -6.95 -12.62 -3.75
CA GLY A 23 -8.31 -13.08 -4.06
C GLY A 23 -9.31 -11.99 -4.48
N ILE A 24 -8.96 -10.71 -4.34
CA ILE A 24 -9.81 -9.57 -4.74
C ILE A 24 -9.20 -8.80 -5.92
N CYS A 25 -7.88 -8.61 -5.94
CA CYS A 25 -7.23 -7.77 -6.94
C CYS A 25 -7.34 -8.38 -8.36
N CYS A 26 -7.85 -7.60 -9.30
CA CYS A 26 -7.88 -7.98 -10.72
C CYS A 26 -6.58 -7.68 -11.48
N TYR A 27 -5.62 -6.97 -10.86
CA TYR A 27 -4.32 -6.60 -11.44
C TYR A 27 -4.36 -5.81 -12.76
N ASP A 28 -5.51 -5.25 -13.12
CA ASP A 28 -5.67 -4.47 -14.34
C ASP A 28 -5.33 -2.98 -14.12
N PRO A 29 -4.23 -2.46 -14.70
CA PRO A 29 -3.82 -1.06 -14.55
C PRO A 29 -4.76 -0.07 -15.23
N GLU A 30 -5.54 -0.47 -16.24
CA GLU A 30 -6.46 0.41 -16.95
C GLU A 30 -7.62 0.88 -16.06
N THR A 31 -7.98 0.05 -15.09
CA THR A 31 -9.03 0.35 -14.10
C THR A 31 -8.53 1.11 -12.88
N THR A 32 -7.23 1.42 -12.83
CA THR A 32 -6.62 1.95 -11.60
C THR A 32 -6.93 3.43 -11.39
N VAL A 33 -7.49 3.72 -10.22
CA VAL A 33 -7.88 5.07 -9.77
C VAL A 33 -7.24 5.40 -8.43
N LEU A 34 -7.26 6.68 -8.07
CA LEU A 34 -6.81 7.13 -6.75
C LEU A 34 -7.93 6.91 -5.72
N ALA A 35 -7.75 5.94 -4.84
CA ALA A 35 -8.69 5.57 -3.78
C ALA A 35 -8.31 6.25 -2.46
N HIS A 36 -9.16 7.14 -1.96
CA HIS A 36 -8.95 7.86 -0.70
C HIS A 36 -9.03 6.92 0.51
N ILE A 37 -8.02 6.99 1.37
CA ILE A 37 -7.96 6.31 2.66
C ILE A 37 -8.30 7.34 3.74
N GLY A 38 -9.16 6.97 4.69
CA GLY A 38 -9.62 7.91 5.73
C GLY A 38 -8.47 8.52 6.54
N ASP A 39 -8.46 9.84 6.64
CA ASP A 39 -7.57 10.63 7.48
C ASP A 39 -8.38 11.63 8.33
N GLU A 40 -7.68 12.46 9.12
CA GLU A 40 -8.30 13.48 9.98
C GLU A 40 -9.05 14.57 9.20
N SER A 41 -8.80 14.71 7.89
CA SER A 41 -9.50 15.67 7.04
C SER A 41 -10.83 15.13 6.49
N LYS A 42 -11.05 13.81 6.59
CA LYS A 42 -12.30 13.16 6.18
C LYS A 42 -13.43 13.61 7.11
N GLY A 43 -14.52 14.07 6.49
CA GLY A 43 -15.70 14.52 7.20
C GLY A 43 -16.96 14.31 6.37
N MET A 44 -18.12 14.66 6.93
CA MET A 44 -19.37 14.57 6.21
C MET A 44 -19.32 15.49 4.97
N GLY A 45 -19.40 14.89 3.78
CA GLY A 45 -19.30 15.60 2.50
C GLY A 45 -17.87 15.92 2.03
N ASN A 46 -16.82 15.54 2.76
CA ASN A 46 -15.43 15.78 2.39
C ASN A 46 -14.63 14.48 2.29
N LYS A 47 -13.96 14.31 1.14
CA LYS A 47 -12.97 13.25 0.95
C LYS A 47 -11.69 13.58 1.74
N ALA A 48 -10.93 12.54 2.09
CA ALA A 48 -9.59 12.68 2.67
C ALA A 48 -8.64 13.42 1.72
N ALA A 49 -7.47 13.82 2.22
CA ALA A 49 -6.46 14.45 1.39
C ALA A 49 -5.98 13.52 0.27
N ASP A 50 -5.64 14.08 -0.89
CA ASP A 50 -5.19 13.27 -2.04
C ASP A 50 -3.85 12.56 -1.79
N TYR A 51 -3.06 12.99 -0.80
CA TYR A 51 -1.87 12.26 -0.36
C TYR A 51 -2.21 11.08 0.58
N SER A 52 -3.39 11.06 1.18
CA SER A 52 -3.90 9.95 1.99
C SER A 52 -4.72 9.01 1.10
N ALA A 53 -4.05 8.37 0.15
CA ALA A 53 -4.69 7.53 -0.84
C ALA A 53 -3.77 6.43 -1.38
N GLY A 54 -4.38 5.40 -1.97
CA GLY A 54 -3.70 4.31 -2.69
C GLY A 54 -4.15 4.23 -4.14
N PHE A 55 -3.35 3.58 -5.00
CA PHE A 55 -3.77 3.25 -6.36
C PHE A 55 -4.56 1.94 -6.31
N ALA A 56 -5.85 2.00 -6.60
CA ALA A 56 -6.73 0.84 -6.55
C ALA A 56 -7.26 0.51 -7.94
N CYS A 57 -7.07 -0.74 -8.37
CA CYS A 57 -7.87 -1.29 -9.47
C CYS A 57 -9.34 -1.39 -9.06
N PHE A 58 -10.23 -1.57 -10.03
CA PHE A 58 -11.68 -1.62 -9.83
C PHE A 58 -12.11 -2.52 -8.66
N SER A 59 -11.65 -3.78 -8.63
CA SER A 59 -12.06 -4.76 -7.60
C SER A 59 -11.54 -4.42 -6.21
N CYS A 60 -10.31 -3.91 -6.09
CA CYS A 60 -9.78 -3.47 -4.79
C CYS A 60 -10.47 -2.20 -4.31
N HIS A 61 -10.77 -1.28 -5.23
CA HIS A 61 -11.48 -0.04 -4.92
C HIS A 61 -12.86 -0.34 -4.34
N GLU A 62 -13.64 -1.19 -5.00
CA GLU A 62 -14.97 -1.60 -4.54
C GLU A 62 -14.91 -2.26 -3.16
N ALA A 63 -13.94 -3.16 -2.94
CA ALA A 63 -13.82 -3.90 -1.68
C ALA A 63 -13.49 -3.00 -0.48
N ILE A 64 -12.66 -1.97 -0.67
CA ILE A 64 -12.31 -1.00 0.38
C ILE A 64 -13.46 -0.01 0.60
N ASP A 65 -14.06 0.53 -0.46
CA ASP A 65 -15.12 1.53 -0.37
C ASP A 65 -16.40 0.97 0.29
N GLN A 66 -16.69 -0.31 0.06
CA GLN A 66 -17.81 -1.01 0.66
C GLN A 66 -17.47 -1.75 1.97
N HIS A 67 -16.25 -1.59 2.50
CA HIS A 67 -15.80 -2.22 3.74
C HIS A 67 -16.03 -3.76 3.75
N ARG A 68 -15.72 -4.44 2.64
CA ARG A 68 -15.90 -5.90 2.47
C ARG A 68 -14.81 -6.74 3.15
N LEU A 69 -13.83 -6.10 3.78
CA LEU A 69 -12.73 -6.75 4.48
C LEU A 69 -12.95 -6.69 6.01
N SER A 70 -12.23 -7.54 6.74
CA SER A 70 -12.10 -7.33 8.18
C SER A 70 -11.44 -5.97 8.46
N LYS A 71 -11.76 -5.31 9.57
CA LYS A 71 -11.15 -4.02 9.93
C LYS A 71 -9.62 -4.08 9.96
N LEU A 72 -9.06 -5.21 10.42
CA LEU A 72 -7.61 -5.41 10.46
C LEU A 72 -7.00 -5.52 9.07
N ASP A 73 -7.62 -6.28 8.17
CA ASP A 73 -7.14 -6.41 6.80
C ASP A 73 -7.27 -5.09 6.04
N GLU A 74 -8.40 -4.40 6.19
CA GLU A 74 -8.62 -3.09 5.56
C GLU A 74 -7.54 -2.08 5.97
N LEU A 75 -7.23 -1.98 7.27
CA LEU A 75 -6.15 -1.14 7.78
C LEU A 75 -4.78 -1.55 7.20
N PHE A 76 -4.49 -2.84 7.19
CA PHE A 76 -3.22 -3.38 6.71
C PHE A 76 -3.01 -3.09 5.21
N TYR A 77 -3.99 -3.38 4.38
CA TYR A 77 -3.91 -3.15 2.94
C TYR A 77 -3.94 -1.67 2.60
N SER A 78 -4.71 -0.86 3.31
CA SER A 78 -4.71 0.60 3.13
C SER A 78 -3.35 1.21 3.45
N LEU A 79 -2.75 0.88 4.59
CA LEU A 79 -1.42 1.37 4.95
C LEU A 79 -0.36 0.95 3.92
N ARG A 80 -0.37 -0.31 3.51
CA ARG A 80 0.55 -0.84 2.48
C ARG A 80 0.37 -0.10 1.14
N ALA A 81 -0.88 0.09 0.71
CA ALA A 81 -1.20 0.77 -0.54
C ALA A 81 -0.69 2.21 -0.52
N MET A 82 -0.95 2.93 0.58
CA MET A 82 -0.48 4.30 0.79
C MET A 82 1.05 4.38 0.73
N GLN A 83 1.77 3.49 1.42
CA GLN A 83 3.25 3.48 1.41
C GLN A 83 3.82 3.25 -0.01
N ARG A 84 3.23 2.33 -0.77
CA ARG A 84 3.65 2.04 -2.15
C ARG A 84 3.34 3.19 -3.10
N THR A 85 2.18 3.81 -2.96
CA THR A 85 1.78 4.99 -3.73
C THR A 85 2.68 6.19 -3.41
N TRP A 86 3.01 6.42 -2.13
CA TRP A 86 3.98 7.43 -1.72
C TRP A 86 5.36 7.19 -2.32
N ALA A 87 5.86 5.95 -2.32
CA ALA A 87 7.12 5.62 -2.96
C ALA A 87 7.11 5.94 -4.47
N HIS A 88 5.97 5.69 -5.14
CA HIS A 88 5.78 6.09 -6.53
C HIS A 88 5.83 7.61 -6.70
N TRP A 89 5.07 8.36 -5.89
CA TRP A 89 5.03 9.83 -5.97
C TRP A 89 6.36 10.51 -5.66
N ILE A 90 7.13 9.98 -4.71
CA ILE A 90 8.48 10.48 -4.42
C ILE A 90 9.39 10.19 -5.62
N LYS A 91 9.33 8.98 -6.18
CA LYS A 91 10.14 8.59 -7.35
C LYS A 91 9.82 9.43 -8.59
N SER A 92 8.55 9.80 -8.79
CA SER A 92 8.11 10.61 -9.92
C SER A 92 8.21 12.12 -9.68
N GLY A 93 8.67 12.55 -8.49
CA GLY A 93 8.81 13.96 -8.15
C GLY A 93 7.47 14.69 -7.91
N LEU A 94 6.37 13.95 -7.76
CA LEU A 94 5.05 14.50 -7.42
C LEU A 94 4.96 14.91 -5.96
N ILE A 95 5.68 14.21 -5.09
CA ILE A 95 5.93 14.61 -3.70
C ILE A 95 7.42 14.84 -3.54
N ILE A 96 7.79 16.01 -3.02
CA ILE A 96 9.17 16.38 -2.79
C ILE A 96 9.55 15.96 -1.37
N LEU A 97 10.49 15.03 -1.26
CA LEU A 97 11.18 14.75 -0.01
C LEU A 97 12.49 15.54 -0.01
N PRO A 98 12.79 16.37 1.01
CA PRO A 98 14.02 17.18 1.07
C PRO A 98 15.25 16.32 1.44
N ILE A 99 15.35 15.13 0.85
CA ILE A 99 16.44 14.17 0.98
C ILE A 99 16.67 13.65 -0.43
N ASP A 100 17.88 13.84 -0.95
CA ASP A 100 18.24 13.29 -2.24
C ASP A 100 18.30 11.74 -2.14
N PRO A 101 17.46 10.99 -2.89
CA PRO A 101 17.45 9.54 -2.83
C PRO A 101 18.79 8.89 -3.19
N ALA A 102 19.63 9.57 -3.97
CA ALA A 102 20.96 9.08 -4.35
C ALA A 102 21.94 9.14 -3.17
N THR A 103 21.83 10.17 -2.32
CA THR A 103 22.70 10.39 -1.15
C THR A 103 22.07 9.96 0.18
N ALA A 104 20.80 9.54 0.17
CA ALA A 104 20.10 9.07 1.34
C ALA A 104 20.86 7.90 2.02
N LYS A 105 21.20 8.08 3.30
CA LYS A 105 21.83 7.03 4.11
C LYS A 105 20.92 5.80 4.13
N ARG A 106 21.40 4.69 3.57
CA ARG A 106 20.69 3.41 3.63
C ARG A 106 20.85 2.81 5.01
N ARG A 107 19.76 2.27 5.57
CA ARG A 107 19.86 1.47 6.80
C ARG A 107 20.82 0.30 6.54
N PRO A 108 21.87 0.11 7.36
CA PRO A 108 22.80 -0.99 7.14
C PRO A 108 22.05 -2.33 7.24
N LYS A 109 22.30 -3.23 6.28
CA LYS A 109 21.76 -4.60 6.37
C LYS A 109 22.44 -5.28 7.56
N LYS A 110 21.69 -5.52 8.64
CA LYS A 110 22.16 -6.36 9.74
C LYS A 110 22.26 -7.80 9.22
N LYS A 111 23.44 -8.43 9.34
CA LYS A 111 23.59 -9.85 9.01
C LYS A 111 22.58 -10.65 9.86
N SER A 112 21.72 -11.43 9.22
CA SER A 112 20.79 -12.27 9.98
C SER A 112 21.62 -13.33 10.71
N LYS A 113 21.35 -13.52 12.01
CA LYS A 113 21.90 -14.65 12.78
C LYS A 113 20.98 -15.87 12.62
N ILE A 114 20.37 -16.05 11.45
CA ILE A 114 19.55 -17.23 11.21
C ILE A 114 20.53 -18.41 11.20
N PRO A 115 20.33 -19.42 12.06
CA PRO A 115 21.18 -20.60 12.03
C PRO A 115 21.13 -21.21 10.63
N SER A 116 22.29 -21.56 10.07
CA SER A 116 22.40 -22.23 8.76
C SER A 116 21.73 -23.61 8.72
N ARG A 117 21.36 -24.14 9.89
CA ARG A 117 20.68 -25.41 10.02
C ARG A 117 19.27 -25.28 9.43
N PRO A 118 18.88 -26.16 8.49
CA PRO A 118 17.53 -26.15 7.94
C PRO A 118 16.51 -26.26 9.07
N LEU A 119 15.49 -25.41 9.03
CA LEU A 119 14.34 -25.51 9.92
C LEU A 119 13.77 -26.92 9.77
N ARG A 120 13.80 -27.71 10.85
CA ARG A 120 13.19 -29.05 10.84
C ARG A 120 11.72 -28.88 10.49
N SER A 121 11.26 -29.60 9.46
CA SER A 121 9.86 -29.58 9.08
C SER A 121 9.01 -30.05 10.26
N ALA A 122 7.82 -29.45 10.41
CA ALA A 122 6.85 -29.83 11.45
C ALA A 122 6.45 -31.31 11.37
N ASN A 123 6.66 -31.96 10.22
CA ASN A 123 6.46 -33.41 10.02
C ASN A 123 7.44 -34.29 10.82
N THR A 124 8.48 -33.72 11.43
CA THR A 124 9.43 -34.48 12.28
C THR A 124 9.02 -34.55 13.75
N PHE A 125 7.94 -33.87 14.16
CA PHE A 125 7.25 -34.16 15.41
C PHE A 125 6.32 -35.35 15.20
N ALA A 126 6.92 -36.53 14.99
CA ALA A 126 6.19 -37.78 15.08
C ALA A 126 5.47 -37.79 16.43
N ARG A 127 4.13 -37.87 16.37
CA ARG A 127 3.28 -38.13 17.53
C ARG A 127 3.81 -39.42 18.16
N LYS A 128 4.41 -39.32 19.35
CA LYS A 128 4.66 -40.53 20.16
C LYS A 128 3.30 -41.22 20.38
N PRO A 129 3.24 -42.56 20.27
CA PRO A 129 2.01 -43.31 20.51
C PRO A 129 1.48 -43.08 21.93
#